data_AF-A0A433X1L9-F1
#
_entry.id   AF-A0A433X1L9-F1
#
_cell.length_a   1.000
_cell.length_b   1.000
_cell.length_c   1.000
_cell.angle_alpha   90.00
_cell.angle_beta   90.00
_cell.angle_gamma   90.00
#
_symmetry.space_group_name_H-M   'P 1'
#
loop_
_entity.id
_entity.type
_entity.pdbx_description
1 polymer ?
#
loop_
_entity_poly.entity_id
_entity_poly.type
_entity_poly.pdbx_seq_one_letter_code
_entity_poly.pdbx_strand_id
1 'polypeptide(L)'
;MKPKDFMWSIVLNGFLGYLWFLFFQNISELTRMWDHFLVKALIFIIGTFLFGEIANRVSPLHEYKWTHPIRIVGAASYLLVVLICWYTK
;
A
#
# COMPACT_ATOMS: atom_id res chain seq x y z
N MET A 1 -13.53 21.66 2.90
CA MET A 1 -13.26 20.22 3.08
C MET A 1 -14.57 19.53 3.39
N LYS A 2 -15.03 18.57 2.57
CA LYS A 2 -16.26 17.85 2.86
C LYS A 2 -15.90 16.54 3.60
N PRO A 3 -16.64 16.13 4.64
CA PRO A 3 -16.40 14.87 5.35
C PRO A 3 -16.33 13.64 4.42
N LYS A 4 -17.08 13.71 3.32
CA LYS A 4 -17.09 12.72 2.24
C LYS A 4 -15.70 12.47 1.64
N ASP A 5 -14.86 13.49 1.50
CA ASP A 5 -13.55 13.38 0.86
C ASP A 5 -12.56 12.63 1.78
N PHE A 6 -12.67 12.85 3.09
CA PHE A 6 -11.91 12.09 4.09
C PHE A 6 -12.33 10.63 4.11
N MET A 7 -13.64 10.36 4.12
CA MET A 7 -14.15 8.98 4.11
C MET A 7 -13.68 8.21 2.88
N TRP A 8 -13.74 8.81 1.69
CA TRP A 8 -13.21 8.19 0.47
C TRP A 8 -11.71 7.95 0.54
N SER A 9 -10.93 8.90 1.07
CA SER A 9 -9.49 8.74 1.24
C SER A 9 -9.16 7.59 2.19
N ILE A 10 -9.87 7.47 3.32
CA ILE A 10 -9.68 6.38 4.30
C ILE A 10 -9.98 5.03 3.64
N VAL A 11 -11.16 4.89 3.03
CA VAL A 11 -11.61 3.63 2.42
C VAL A 11 -10.66 3.20 1.30
N LEU A 12 -10.30 4.11 0.41
CA LEU A 12 -9.44 3.80 -0.73
C LEU A 12 -8.02 3.41 -0.29
N ASN A 13 -7.42 4.19 0.60
CA ASN A 13 -6.05 3.90 1.05
C ASN A 13 -6.00 2.69 1.99
N GLY A 14 -7.02 2.46 2.81
CA GLY A 14 -7.15 1.23 3.58
C GLY A 14 -7.25 0.00 2.68
N PHE A 15 -8.08 0.05 1.64
CA PHE A 15 -8.18 -1.02 0.65
C PHE A 15 -6.85 -1.25 -0.10
N LEU A 16 -6.15 -0.18 -0.50
CA LEU A 16 -4.82 -0.28 -1.09
C LEU A 16 -3.80 -0.91 -0.13
N GLY A 17 -3.86 -0.60 1.16
CA GLY A 17 -3.02 -1.22 2.18
C GLY A 17 -3.24 -2.73 2.28
N TYR A 18 -4.50 -3.15 2.27
CA TYR A 18 -4.85 -4.57 2.24
C TYR A 18 -4.34 -5.27 0.97
N LEU A 19 -4.50 -4.66 -0.21
CA LEU A 19 -4.00 -5.20 -1.46
C LEU A 19 -2.47 -5.31 -1.48
N TRP A 20 -1.75 -4.32 -0.96
CA TRP A 20 -0.30 -4.39 -0.85
C TRP A 20 0.14 -5.53 0.06
N PHE A 21 -0.57 -5.73 1.18
CA PHE A 21 -0.30 -6.84 2.07
C PHE A 21 -0.51 -8.20 1.39
N LEU A 22 -1.62 -8.39 0.66
CA LEU A 22 -1.85 -9.61 -0.13
C LEU A 22 -0.75 -9.82 -1.18
N PHE A 23 -0.36 -8.76 -1.88
CA PHE A 23 0.77 -8.80 -2.81
C PHE A 23 2.05 -9.28 -2.10
N PHE A 24 2.37 -8.70 -0.94
CA PHE A 24 3.55 -9.08 -0.15
C PHE A 24 3.52 -10.57 0.25
N GLN A 25 2.36 -11.08 0.69
CA GLN A 25 2.22 -12.49 1.04
C GLN A 25 2.45 -13.40 -0.16
N ASN A 26 1.79 -13.12 -1.28
CA ASN A 26 1.88 -13.93 -2.49
C ASN A 26 3.30 -13.98 -3.04
N ILE A 27 4.01 -12.84 -3.07
CA ILE A 27 5.42 -12.80 -3.51
C ILE A 27 6.33 -13.52 -2.50
N SER A 28 6.08 -13.39 -1.20
CA SER A 28 6.85 -14.12 -0.18
C SER A 28 6.73 -15.63 -0.36
N GLU A 29 5.52 -16.12 -0.62
CA GLU A 29 5.26 -17.53 -0.85
C GLU A 29 5.85 -18.02 -2.17
N LEU A 30 5.66 -17.26 -3.26
CA LEU A 30 6.25 -17.55 -4.58
C LEU A 30 7.77 -17.66 -4.51
N THR A 31 8.41 -16.75 -3.78
CA THR A 31 9.87 -16.69 -3.67
C THR A 31 10.42 -17.56 -2.54
N ARG A 32 9.58 -18.29 -1.78
CA ARG A 32 10.00 -19.09 -0.62
C ARG A 32 11.09 -20.10 -0.98
N MET A 33 10.92 -20.80 -2.10
CA MET A 33 11.82 -21.86 -2.57
C MET A 33 13.03 -21.36 -3.37
N TRP A 34 13.20 -20.05 -3.56
CA TRP A 34 14.34 -19.55 -4.32
C TRP A 34 15.56 -19.42 -3.41
N ASP A 35 16.73 -19.86 -3.85
CA ASP A 35 17.95 -19.80 -3.04
C ASP A 35 18.64 -18.42 -3.10
N HIS A 36 18.32 -17.60 -4.10
CA HIS A 36 18.99 -16.32 -4.32
C HIS A 36 18.28 -15.15 -3.64
N PHE A 37 18.76 -14.77 -2.45
CA PHE A 37 18.26 -13.61 -1.69
C PHE A 37 18.17 -12.33 -2.52
N LEU A 38 19.20 -12.02 -3.31
CA LEU A 38 19.24 -10.80 -4.15
C LEU A 38 18.09 -10.76 -5.16
N VAL A 39 17.73 -11.90 -5.74
CA VAL A 39 16.63 -11.98 -6.71
C VAL A 39 15.29 -11.74 -6.00
N LYS A 40 15.09 -12.31 -4.79
CA LYS A 40 13.88 -12.05 -3.99
C LYS A 40 13.75 -10.56 -3.67
N ALA A 41 14.82 -9.95 -3.18
CA ALA A 41 14.85 -8.54 -2.82
C ALA A 41 14.55 -7.65 -4.04
N LEU A 42 15.14 -7.95 -5.20
CA LEU A 42 14.91 -7.19 -6.43
C LEU A 42 13.44 -7.27 -6.87
N ILE A 43 12.82 -8.45 -6.86
CA ILE A 43 11.39 -8.60 -7.19
C ILE A 43 10.51 -7.85 -6.21
N PHE A 44 10.82 -7.90 -4.91
CA PHE A 44 10.09 -7.15 -3.90
C PHE A 44 10.15 -5.64 -4.13
N ILE A 45 11.34 -5.12 -4.44
CA ILE A 45 11.55 -3.69 -4.71
C ILE A 45 10.77 -3.30 -5.96
N ILE A 46 10.98 -4.00 -7.08
CA ILE A 46 10.29 -3.70 -8.35
C ILE A 46 8.77 -3.79 -8.18
N GLY A 47 8.28 -4.85 -7.56
CA GLY A 47 6.87 -5.05 -7.35
C GLY A 47 6.23 -4.01 -6.42
N THR A 48 6.95 -3.58 -5.38
CA THR A 48 6.50 -2.49 -4.51
C THR A 48 6.46 -1.15 -5.25
N PHE A 49 7.44 -0.88 -6.11
CA PHE A 49 7.43 0.31 -6.97
C PHE A 49 6.24 0.30 -7.95
N LEU A 50 6.01 -0.82 -8.63
CA LEU A 50 4.87 -0.97 -9.54
C LEU A 50 3.54 -0.84 -8.80
N PHE A 51 3.43 -1.41 -7.60
CA PHE A 51 2.26 -1.23 -6.76
C PHE A 51 2.05 0.24 -6.37
N GLY A 52 3.13 0.94 -6.03
CA GLY A 52 3.12 2.38 -5.75
C GLY A 52 2.59 3.20 -6.92
N GLU A 53 3.01 2.88 -8.16
CA GLU A 53 2.49 3.51 -9.37
C GLU A 53 0.98 3.26 -9.57
N ILE A 54 0.51 2.04 -9.31
CA ILE A 54 -0.92 1.72 -9.38
C ILE A 54 -1.69 2.51 -8.31
N ALA A 55 -1.21 2.50 -7.06
CA ALA A 55 -1.82 3.22 -5.95
C ALA A 55 -1.89 4.72 -6.22
N ASN A 56 -0.84 5.31 -6.81
CA ASN A 56 -0.78 6.71 -7.17
C ASN A 56 -1.74 7.10 -8.31
N ARG A 57 -2.04 6.17 -9.23
CA ARG A 57 -3.02 6.39 -10.31
C ARG A 57 -4.46 6.22 -9.85
N VAL A 58 -4.71 5.27 -8.95
CA VAL A 58 -6.05 4.96 -8.43
C VAL A 58 -6.49 5.98 -7.38
N SER A 59 -5.54 6.43 -6.55
CA SER A 59 -5.78 7.41 -5.51
C SER A 59 -5.44 8.80 -6.04
N PRO A 60 -6.40 9.74 -6.21
CA PRO A 60 -6.12 11.11 -6.67
C PRO A 60 -5.35 11.95 -5.62
N LEU A 61 -4.63 11.29 -4.70
CA LEU A 61 -3.77 11.90 -3.70
C LEU A 61 -2.63 12.73 -4.31
N HIS A 62 -2.29 12.52 -5.58
CA HIS A 62 -1.32 13.35 -6.29
C HIS A 62 -1.79 14.81 -6.42
N GLU A 63 -3.10 15.08 -6.38
CA GLU A 63 -3.65 16.44 -6.46
C GLU A 63 -3.44 17.23 -5.16
N TYR A 64 -3.18 16.52 -4.05
CA TYR A 64 -3.00 17.12 -2.74
C TYR A 64 -1.52 17.20 -2.36
N LYS A 65 -1.09 18.36 -1.85
CA LYS A 65 0.24 18.54 -1.25
C LYS A 65 0.48 17.49 -0.17
N TRP A 66 1.75 17.10 0.05
CA TRP A 66 2.13 16.14 1.09
C TRP A 66 1.64 16.52 2.49
N THR A 67 1.53 17.82 2.78
CA THR A 67 1.03 18.36 4.05
C THR A 67 -0.49 18.41 4.15
N HIS A 68 -1.22 18.02 3.11
CA HIS A 68 -2.68 18.10 3.11
C HIS A 68 -3.30 17.03 4.03
N PRO A 69 -4.23 17.39 4.92
CA PRO A 69 -4.81 16.46 5.90
C PRO A 69 -5.41 15.19 5.29
N ILE A 70 -6.08 15.29 4.13
CA ILE A 70 -6.67 14.13 3.44
C ILE A 70 -5.61 13.10 3.03
N ARG A 71 -4.41 13.57 2.67
CA ARG A 71 -3.30 12.72 2.26
C ARG A 71 -2.63 12.06 3.45
N ILE A 72 -2.47 12.80 4.54
CA ILE A 72 -1.96 12.26 5.81
C ILE A 72 -2.89 11.17 6.34
N VAL A 73 -4.20 11.43 6.37
CA VAL A 73 -5.21 10.47 6.84
C VAL A 73 -5.26 9.23 5.93
N GLY A 74 -5.16 9.41 4.61
CA GLY A 74 -5.06 8.30 3.67
C GLY A 74 -3.83 7.43 3.93
N ALA A 75 -2.63 8.05 4.03
CA ALA A 75 -1.40 7.33 4.33
C ALA A 75 -1.43 6.61 5.69
N ALA A 76 -1.98 7.25 6.72
CA ALA A 76 -2.18 6.63 8.03
C ALA A 76 -3.12 5.42 7.95
N SER A 77 -4.20 5.51 7.17
CA SER A 77 -5.14 4.40 6.97
C SER A 77 -4.50 3.22 6.25
N TYR A 78 -3.71 3.50 5.22
CA TYR A 78 -2.92 2.49 4.50
C TYR A 78 -2.00 1.73 5.47
N LEU A 79 -1.17 2.46 6.22
CA LEU A 79 -0.22 1.86 7.15
C LEU A 79 -0.91 1.07 8.26
N LEU A 80 -2.01 1.61 8.80
CA LEU A 80 -2.78 0.97 9.85
C LEU A 80 -3.34 -0.38 9.38
N VAL A 81 -3.91 -0.46 8.18
CA VAL A 81 -4.40 -1.73 7.62
C VAL A 81 -3.26 -2.72 7.43
N VAL A 82 -2.12 -2.28 6.88
CA VAL A 82 -0.94 -3.15 6.72
C VAL A 82 -0.48 -3.71 8.06
N LEU A 83 -0.40 -2.89 9.10
CA LEU A 83 0.01 -3.32 10.44
C LEU A 83 -0.99 -4.29 11.09
N ILE A 84 -2.29 -4.02 10.97
CA ILE A 84 -3.33 -4.93 11.47
C ILE A 84 -3.24 -6.28 10.76
N CYS A 85 -3.15 -6.26 9.44
CA CYS A 85 -3.03 -7.48 8.65
C CYS A 85 -1.75 -8.25 8.98
N TRP A 86 -0.64 -7.55 9.24
CA TRP A 86 0.61 -8.17 9.66
C TRP A 86 0.49 -8.83 11.04
N TYR A 87 -0.18 -8.18 11.99
CA TYR A 87 -0.34 -8.72 13.35
C TYR A 87 -1.31 -9.90 13.43
N THR A 88 -2.27 -9.99 12.51
CA THR A 88 -3.32 -11.02 12.51
C THR A 88 -2.98 -12.26 11.66
N LYS A 89 -1.82 -12.26 11.00
CA LYS A 89 -1.32 -13.36 10.16
C LYS A 89 -0.27 -14.18 10.93
#